data_AF-A0A938CQ67-F1
#
_entry.id   AF-A0A938CQ67-F1
#
_cell.length_a   1.000
_cell.length_b   1.000
_cell.length_c   1.000
_cell.angle_alpha   90.00
_cell.angle_beta   90.00
_cell.angle_gamma   90.00
#
_symmetry.space_group_name_H-M   'P 1'
#
loop_
_entity.id
_entity.type
_entity.pdbx_description
1 polymer ?
#
loop_
_entity_poly.entity_id
_entity_poly.type
_entity_poly.pdbx_seq_one_letter_code
_entity_poly.pdbx_strand_id
1 'polypeptide(L)'
;MRALQLVFSILLLGLAGCGFQPLYAERTGGADVVASLAEIDIPEAETRLGQIIRNDLISSMRPAGSTEGGGKYRLMLKPDSKSSSVIANTLPAVTRRSMLVTVEFELFDG
;
A
#
# COMPACT_ATOMS: atom_id res chain seq x y z
N MET A 1 -37.55 -12.29 36.01
CA MET A 1 -37.76 -11.49 34.78
C MET A 1 -36.73 -10.38 34.60
N ARG A 2 -36.43 -9.55 35.62
CA ARG A 2 -35.42 -8.47 35.52
C ARG A 2 -33.97 -8.93 35.28
N ALA A 3 -33.56 -10.07 35.86
CA ALA A 3 -32.22 -10.64 35.63
C ALA A 3 -32.01 -11.09 34.18
N LEU A 4 -33.05 -11.60 33.52
CA LEU A 4 -32.98 -12.06 32.13
C LEU A 4 -32.86 -10.87 31.15
N GLN A 5 -33.52 -9.74 31.46
CA GLN A 5 -33.36 -8.50 30.69
C GLN A 5 -31.96 -7.92 30.80
N LEU A 6 -31.33 -7.94 31.98
CA LEU A 6 -29.97 -7.43 32.19
C LEU A 6 -28.92 -8.25 31.41
N VAL A 7 -29.05 -9.58 31.40
CA VAL A 7 -28.14 -10.45 30.64
C VAL A 7 -28.28 -10.21 29.13
N PHE A 8 -29.50 -10.01 28.64
CA PHE A 8 -29.74 -9.72 27.23
C PHE A 8 -29.14 -8.37 26.81
N SER A 9 -29.26 -7.32 27.64
CA SER A 9 -28.65 -6.02 27.38
C SER A 9 -27.12 -6.08 27.32
N ILE A 10 -26.47 -6.84 28.20
CA ILE A 10 -25.01 -7.01 28.21
C ILE A 10 -24.53 -7.77 26.96
N LEU A 11 -25.29 -8.77 26.52
CA LEU A 11 -24.97 -9.53 25.32
C LEU A 11 -25.04 -8.66 24.04
N LEU A 12 -26.02 -7.75 23.96
CA LEU A 12 -26.17 -6.82 22.83
C LEU A 12 -25.02 -5.79 22.74
N LEU A 13 -24.45 -5.33 23.86
CA LEU A 13 -23.28 -4.45 23.84
C LEU A 13 -22.01 -5.19 23.38
N GLY A 14 -21.91 -6.50 23.63
CA GLY A 14 -20.79 -7.33 23.15
C GLY A 14 -20.80 -7.56 21.63
N LEU A 15 -21.97 -7.46 20.98
CA LEU A 15 -22.09 -7.62 19.52
C LEU A 15 -21.83 -6.32 18.74
N ALA A 16 -21.90 -5.15 19.38
CA ALA A 16 -21.78 -3.85 18.72
C ALA A 16 -20.34 -3.44 18.35
N GLY A 17 -19.33 -4.26 18.65
CA GLY A 17 -17.97 -3.87 18.37
C GLY A 17 -16.95 -4.97 18.57
N CYS A 18 -16.76 -5.82 17.55
CA CYS A 18 -15.49 -6.54 17.42
C CYS A 18 -14.29 -5.60 17.10
N GLY A 19 -14.45 -4.27 17.22
CA GLY A 19 -13.38 -3.30 16.98
C GLY A 19 -12.94 -3.19 15.51
N PHE A 20 -13.72 -3.72 14.57
CA PHE A 20 -13.40 -3.63 13.15
C PHE A 20 -13.61 -2.20 12.65
N GLN A 21 -12.50 -1.54 12.35
CA GLN A 21 -12.49 -0.27 11.66
C GLN A 21 -12.43 -0.53 10.14
N PRO A 22 -13.37 0.01 9.34
CA PRO A 22 -13.31 -0.13 7.89
C PRO A 22 -12.03 0.50 7.34
N LEU A 23 -11.29 -0.21 6.50
CA LEU A 23 -10.01 0.25 5.95
C LEU A 23 -10.13 1.59 5.21
N TYR A 24 -11.26 1.82 4.54
CA TYR A 24 -11.53 3.00 3.70
C TYR A 24 -12.42 4.06 4.38
N ALA A 25 -12.72 3.92 5.68
CA ALA A 25 -13.47 4.96 6.38
C ALA A 25 -12.58 6.20 6.60
N GLU A 26 -13.17 7.38 6.40
CA GLU A 26 -12.50 8.65 6.69
C GLU A 26 -12.19 8.73 8.18
N ARG A 27 -10.92 8.99 8.51
CA ARG A 27 -10.40 8.87 9.87
C ARG A 27 -10.12 10.26 10.45
N THR A 28 -10.80 10.60 11.53
CA THR A 28 -10.61 11.88 12.25
C THR A 28 -9.22 12.03 12.89
N GLY A 29 -8.42 10.95 13.00
CA GLY A 29 -7.05 10.98 13.52
C GLY A 29 -5.97 10.45 12.57
N GLY A 30 -6.29 10.22 11.29
CA GLY A 30 -5.35 9.69 10.29
C GLY A 30 -4.77 10.74 9.34
N ALA A 31 -5.27 11.98 9.39
CA ALA A 31 -4.85 13.05 8.50
C ALA A 31 -3.33 13.32 8.58
N ASP A 32 -2.76 13.18 9.77
CA ASP A 32 -1.33 13.40 10.03
C ASP A 32 -0.43 12.37 9.30
N VAL A 33 -0.87 11.11 9.21
CA VAL A 33 -0.12 10.06 8.50
C VAL A 33 -0.20 10.27 6.99
N VAL A 34 -1.37 10.68 6.47
CA VAL A 34 -1.53 10.96 5.03
C VAL A 34 -0.65 12.14 4.62
N ALA A 35 -0.61 13.21 5.43
CA ALA A 35 0.30 14.33 5.21
C ALA A 35 1.78 13.88 5.28
N SER A 36 2.15 13.12 6.31
CA SER A 36 3.52 12.60 6.47
C SER A 36 3.99 11.73 5.30
N LEU A 37 3.09 10.94 4.70
CA LEU A 37 3.40 10.12 3.51
C LEU A 37 3.53 10.97 2.25
N ALA A 38 2.74 12.04 2.11
CA ALA A 38 2.81 12.93 0.96
C ALA A 38 4.16 13.66 0.88
N GLU A 39 4.76 13.97 2.03
CA GLU A 39 6.06 14.64 2.16
C GLU A 39 7.27 13.76 1.77
N ILE A 40 7.13 12.43 1.74
CA ILE A 40 8.24 11.52 1.44
C ILE A 40 8.83 11.82 0.06
N ASP A 41 10.13 12.06 0.01
CA ASP A 41 10.86 12.28 -1.22
C ASP A 41 11.12 10.95 -1.93
N ILE A 42 10.73 10.86 -3.20
CA ILE A 42 10.99 9.71 -4.06
C ILE A 42 11.83 10.20 -5.25
N PRO A 43 13.14 9.89 -5.28
CA PRO A 43 14.06 10.40 -6.27
C PRO A 43 13.68 9.93 -7.67
N GLU A 44 14.18 10.64 -8.68
CA GLU A 44 13.94 10.26 -10.07
C GLU A 44 14.51 8.88 -10.38
N ALA A 45 13.74 8.06 -11.08
CA ALA A 45 14.14 6.70 -11.42
C ALA A 45 14.83 6.66 -12.79
N GLU A 46 15.95 5.95 -12.87
CA GLU A 46 16.73 5.86 -14.12
C GLU A 46 16.12 4.89 -15.16
N THR A 47 15.27 3.97 -14.72
CA THR A 47 14.67 2.93 -15.56
C THR A 47 13.17 3.14 -15.75
N ARG A 48 12.63 2.65 -16.87
CA ARG A 48 11.17 2.69 -17.13
C ARG A 48 10.37 1.98 -16.03
N LEU A 49 10.85 0.82 -15.57
CA LEU A 49 10.20 0.08 -14.49
C LEU A 49 10.18 0.91 -13.21
N GLY A 50 11.31 1.51 -12.85
CA GLY A 50 11.39 2.39 -11.69
C GLY A 50 10.51 3.62 -11.81
N GLN A 51 10.39 4.21 -13.00
CA GLN A 51 9.50 5.36 -13.24
C GLN A 51 8.02 4.98 -13.08
N ILE A 52 7.62 3.78 -13.54
CA ILE A 52 6.25 3.29 -13.33
C ILE A 52 5.96 3.14 -11.83
N ILE A 53 6.85 2.46 -11.09
CA ILE A 53 6.69 2.25 -9.65
C ILE A 53 6.67 3.59 -8.92
N ARG A 54 7.58 4.50 -9.26
CA ARG A 54 7.64 5.85 -8.69
C ARG A 54 6.31 6.59 -8.89
N ASN A 55 5.78 6.61 -10.11
CA ASN A 55 4.54 7.33 -10.41
C ASN A 55 3.34 6.76 -9.65
N ASP A 56 3.28 5.43 -9.50
CA ASP A 56 2.22 4.76 -8.75
C ASP A 56 2.32 5.08 -7.24
N LEU A 57 3.53 5.03 -6.68
CA LEU A 57 3.76 5.42 -5.28
C LEU A 57 3.37 6.87 -5.03
N ILE A 58 3.81 7.79 -5.90
CA ILE A 58 3.42 9.20 -5.85
C ILE A 58 1.90 9.35 -5.89
N SER A 59 1.23 8.66 -6.81
CA SER A 59 -0.23 8.72 -6.93
C SER A 59 -0.96 8.15 -5.71
N SER A 60 -0.37 7.18 -5.01
CA SER A 60 -0.99 6.54 -3.85
C SER A 60 -0.77 7.30 -2.54
N MET A 61 0.39 7.94 -2.39
CA MET A 61 0.81 8.61 -1.15
C MET A 61 0.39 10.08 -1.13
N ARG A 62 0.21 10.71 -2.29
CA ARG A 62 -0.11 12.13 -2.40
C ARG A 62 -1.60 12.34 -2.62
N PRO A 63 -2.28 13.10 -1.75
CA PRO A 63 -3.62 13.59 -2.01
C PRO A 63 -3.68 14.36 -3.33
N ALA A 64 -4.80 14.24 -4.05
CA ALA A 64 -5.00 14.94 -5.32
C ALA A 64 -4.80 16.45 -5.14
N GLY A 65 -3.90 17.04 -5.95
CA GLY A 65 -3.59 18.47 -5.91
C GLY A 65 -2.43 18.85 -4.98
N SER A 66 -1.84 17.91 -4.24
CA SER A 66 -0.61 18.15 -3.49
C SER A 66 0.62 18.08 -4.41
N THR A 67 1.54 19.04 -4.25
CA THR A 67 2.85 19.10 -4.94
C THR A 67 4.00 18.78 -3.99
N GLU A 68 3.68 18.30 -2.79
CA GLU A 68 4.65 18.14 -1.71
C GLU A 68 5.65 17.04 -2.02
N GLY A 69 6.93 17.38 -2.00
CA GLY A 69 8.05 16.47 -2.14
C GLY A 69 9.28 17.17 -1.56
N GLY A 70 10.26 16.39 -1.09
CA GLY A 70 11.44 16.95 -0.41
C GLY A 70 11.27 17.12 1.10
N GLY A 71 10.37 16.35 1.73
CA GLY A 71 10.28 16.26 3.18
C GLY A 71 11.47 15.54 3.82
N LYS A 72 11.36 15.32 5.14
CA LYS A 72 12.45 14.77 5.99
C LYS A 72 12.95 13.39 5.53
N TYR A 73 12.06 12.55 5.01
CA TYR A 73 12.39 11.18 4.62
C TYR A 73 12.55 11.03 3.11
N ARG A 74 13.53 10.22 2.70
CA ARG A 74 13.77 9.83 1.30
C ARG A 74 13.62 8.33 1.11
N LEU A 75 12.75 7.91 0.20
CA LEU A 75 12.54 6.51 -0.16
C LEU A 75 13.36 6.14 -1.39
N MET A 76 14.44 5.37 -1.19
CA MET A 76 15.26 4.84 -2.27
C MET A 76 14.75 3.49 -2.74
N LEU A 77 14.62 3.32 -4.06
CA LEU A 77 14.09 2.12 -4.70
C LEU A 77 15.12 1.55 -5.68
N LYS A 78 15.32 0.23 -5.63
CA LYS A 78 16.14 -0.52 -6.60
C LYS A 78 15.27 -1.62 -7.23
N PRO A 79 14.46 -1.27 -8.24
CA PRO A 79 13.62 -2.23 -8.93
C PRO A 79 14.44 -3.06 -9.93
N ASP A 80 14.30 -4.38 -9.83
CA ASP A 80 14.86 -5.38 -10.73
C ASP A 80 13.74 -6.19 -11.38
N SER A 81 13.97 -6.67 -12.60
CA SER A 81 13.03 -7.57 -13.27
C SER A 81 13.75 -8.70 -13.97
N LYS A 82 13.25 -9.91 -13.74
CA LYS A 82 13.75 -11.13 -14.38
C LYS A 82 12.64 -11.73 -15.22
N SER A 83 12.91 -11.90 -16.51
CA SER A 83 12.00 -12.63 -17.41
C SER A 83 12.48 -14.06 -17.54
N SER A 84 11.64 -15.03 -17.19
CA SER A 84 11.93 -16.45 -17.38
C SER A 84 11.02 -17.03 -18.48
N SER A 85 11.61 -17.79 -19.40
CA SER A 85 10.87 -18.67 -20.29
C SER A 85 10.50 -19.93 -19.52
N VAL A 86 9.31 -19.97 -18.93
CA VAL A 86 8.77 -21.20 -18.33
C VAL A 86 8.40 -22.15 -19.47
N ILE A 87 9.35 -22.97 -19.92
CA ILE A 87 9.04 -24.08 -20.83
C ILE A 87 9.39 -25.39 -20.11
N ALA A 88 8.34 -26.04 -19.62
CA ALA A 88 8.32 -27.48 -19.38
C ALA A 88 6.91 -28.05 -19.61
N ASN A 89 6.26 -27.71 -20.75
CA ASN A 89 5.36 -28.64 -21.43
C ASN A 89 5.02 -28.19 -22.85
N THR A 90 5.14 -29.13 -23.78
CA THR A 90 4.93 -29.04 -25.23
C THR A 90 3.44 -29.05 -25.57
N LEU A 91 2.80 -27.88 -25.65
CA LEU A 91 1.52 -27.71 -26.34
C LEU A 91 1.65 -26.57 -27.36
N PRO A 92 1.09 -26.71 -28.57
CA PRO A 92 1.33 -25.74 -29.64
C PRO A 92 0.55 -24.44 -29.38
N ALA A 93 1.20 -23.30 -29.66
CA ALA A 93 0.62 -21.98 -29.92
C ALA A 93 0.31 -21.00 -28.76
N VAL A 94 0.77 -21.21 -27.51
CA VAL A 94 0.69 -20.17 -26.46
C VAL A 94 2.06 -19.90 -25.83
N THR A 95 2.71 -18.82 -26.25
CA THR A 95 3.99 -18.36 -25.66
C THR A 95 3.72 -17.68 -24.32
N ARG A 96 3.76 -18.43 -23.22
CA ARG A 96 3.65 -17.87 -21.86
C ARG A 96 5.02 -17.33 -21.42
N ARG A 97 5.09 -16.05 -21.07
CA ARG A 97 6.27 -15.46 -20.40
C ARG A 97 5.90 -15.13 -18.96
N SER A 98 6.77 -15.54 -18.03
CA SER A 98 6.67 -15.14 -16.63
C SER A 98 7.66 -14.01 -16.38
N MET A 99 7.22 -12.97 -15.70
CA MET A 99 8.07 -11.89 -15.22
C MET A 99 8.01 -11.86 -13.70
N LEU A 100 9.17 -11.84 -13.07
CA LEU A 100 9.33 -11.62 -11.65
C LEU A 100 9.92 -10.23 -11.47
N VAL A 101 9.22 -9.38 -10.74
CA VAL A 101 9.67 -8.03 -10.39
C VAL A 101 9.99 -8.03 -8.90
N THR A 102 11.18 -7.56 -8.56
CA THR A 102 11.63 -7.42 -7.17
C THR A 102 12.05 -5.98 -6.96
N VAL A 103 11.65 -5.40 -5.83
CA VAL A 103 12.01 -4.02 -5.48
C VAL A 103 12.64 -4.04 -4.11
N GLU A 104 13.93 -3.79 -4.06
CA GLU A 104 14.61 -3.47 -2.80
C GLU A 104 14.33 -2.01 -2.47
N PHE A 105 14.02 -1.72 -1.20
CA PHE A 105 13.69 -0.37 -0.76
C PHE A 105 14.32 -0.03 0.58
N GLU A 106 14.72 1.22 0.74
CA GLU A 106 15.30 1.77 1.97
C GLU A 106 14.71 3.17 2.21
N LEU A 107 14.35 3.46 3.47
CA LEU A 107 13.87 4.78 3.88
C LEU A 107 14.97 5.46 4.69
N PHE A 108 15.47 6.58 4.18
CA PHE A 108 16.49 7.39 4.83
C PHE A 108 15.87 8.59 5.53
N ASP A 109 16.40 8.90 6.71
CA ASP A 109 16.17 10.16 7.42
C ASP A 109 17.35 11.10 7.12
N GLY A 110 17.03 12.33 6.70
CA GLY A 110 18.00 13.36 6.27
C GLY A 110 18.47 14.28 7.38
#